data_AF-A0A5Q6RWM1-F1
#
_entry.id   AF-A0A5Q6RWM1-F1
#
_cell.length_a   1.000
_cell.length_b   1.000
_cell.length_c   1.000
_cell.angle_alpha   90.00
_cell.angle_beta   90.00
_cell.angle_gamma   90.00
#
_symmetry.space_group_name_H-M   'P 1'
#
loop_
_entity.id
_entity.type
_entity.pdbx_description
1 polymer ?
#
loop_
_entity_poly.entity_id
_entity_poly.type
_entity_poly.pdbx_seq_one_letter_code
_entity_poly.pdbx_strand_id
1 'polypeptide(L)' 'MLARARTRTPHRPAAGRVASVHVCRPRDDVAEVSARVVREGRSRAVAARLEHDTDRRDPTWICTALVWV' A
#
# COMPACT_ATOMS: atom_id res chain seq x y z
N MET A 1 -3.53 4.09 50.07
CA MET A 1 -4.22 3.57 48.86
C MET A 1 -3.83 4.48 47.70
N LEU A 2 -2.78 4.15 46.93
CA LEU A 2 -2.28 5.01 45.84
C LEU A 2 -2.85 4.49 44.51
N ALA A 3 -3.67 5.32 43.86
CA ALA A 3 -4.25 5.03 42.55
C ALA A 3 -3.17 5.11 41.47
N ARG A 4 -2.93 4.00 40.75
CA ARG A 4 -2.10 3.97 39.56
C ARG A 4 -2.78 4.78 38.45
N ALA A 5 -2.25 5.97 38.17
CA ALA A 5 -2.60 6.72 36.98
C ALA A 5 -2.25 5.86 35.75
N ARG A 6 -3.26 5.36 35.05
CA ARG A 6 -3.08 4.66 33.76
C ARG A 6 -2.59 5.72 32.79
N THR A 7 -1.31 5.71 32.49
CA THR A 7 -0.74 6.50 31.40
C THR A 7 -1.48 6.11 30.12
N ARG A 8 -2.35 7.01 29.63
CA ARG A 8 -2.94 6.89 28.29
C ARG A 8 -1.79 6.97 27.30
N THR A 9 -1.32 5.81 26.84
CA THR A 9 -0.42 5.73 25.70
C THR A 9 -1.12 6.47 24.56
N PRO A 10 -0.47 7.47 23.91
CA PRO A 10 -1.09 8.15 22.79
C PRO A 10 -1.45 7.11 21.74
N HIS A 11 -2.75 6.98 21.45
CA HIS A 11 -3.23 6.08 20.42
C HIS A 11 -2.79 6.67 19.07
N ARG A 12 -1.58 6.30 18.64
CA ARG A 12 -1.15 6.56 17.27
C ARG A 12 -2.16 5.84 16.39
N PRO A 13 -2.93 6.53 15.52
CA PRO A 13 -3.86 5.86 14.63
C PRO A 13 -3.05 4.77 13.94
N ALA A 14 -3.48 3.52 14.08
CA ALA A 14 -2.73 2.37 13.59
C ALA A 14 -2.45 2.60 12.10
N ALA A 15 -1.22 3.00 11.78
CA ALA A 15 -0.83 3.34 10.44
C ALA A 15 -1.13 2.11 9.58
N GLY A 16 -1.84 2.30 8.46
CA GLY A 16 -2.14 1.19 7.57
C GLY A 16 -0.84 0.49 7.20
N ARG A 17 -0.82 -0.84 7.30
CA ARG A 17 0.34 -1.64 6.90
C ARG A 17 0.04 -2.43 5.64
N VAL A 18 1.03 -2.57 4.76
CA VAL A 18 0.97 -3.53 3.68
C VAL A 18 1.27 -4.91 4.26
N ALA A 19 0.31 -5.83 4.17
CA ALA A 19 0.43 -7.18 4.71
C ALA A 19 1.04 -8.16 3.69
N SER A 20 0.75 -7.98 2.41
CA SER A 20 1.37 -8.73 1.32
C SER A 20 1.32 -7.92 0.03
N VAL A 21 2.27 -8.21 -0.87
CA VAL A 21 2.33 -7.65 -2.23
C VAL A 21 2.63 -8.80 -3.18
N HIS A 22 1.88 -8.86 -4.27
CA HIS A 22 2.16 -9.72 -5.42
C HIS A 22 2.39 -8.83 -6.63
N VAL A 23 3.41 -9.17 -7.40
CA VAL A 23 3.73 -8.47 -8.64
C VAL A 23 3.81 -9.50 -9.75
N CYS A 24 3.10 -9.27 -10.85
CA CYS A 24 3.33 -9.98 -12.11
C CYS A 24 3.76 -8.98 -13.18
N ARG A 25 4.53 -9.47 -14.16
CA ARG A 25 5.04 -8.67 -15.28
C ARG A 25 4.52 -9.30 -16.57
N PRO A 26 3.35 -8.89 -17.06
CA PRO A 26 2.79 -9.46 -18.29
C PRO A 26 3.60 -9.07 -19.54
N ARG A 27 4.37 -7.98 -19.46
CA ARG A 27 5.34 -7.50 -20.47
C ARG A 27 6.51 -6.83 -19.74
N ASP A 28 7.60 -6.57 -20.45
CA ASP A 28 8.81 -5.96 -19.86
C ASP A 28 8.57 -4.55 -19.32
N ASP A 29 7.69 -3.80 -19.97
CA ASP A 29 7.30 -2.43 -19.66
C ASP A 29 6.02 -2.33 -18.81
N VAL A 30 5.49 -3.46 -18.33
CA VAL A 30 4.25 -3.50 -17.55
C VAL A 30 4.44 -4.28 -16.26
N ALA A 31 3.99 -3.71 -15.14
CA ALA A 31 3.90 -4.40 -13.87
C ALA A 31 2.48 -4.29 -13.30
N GLU A 32 1.87 -5.42 -12.98
CA GLU A 32 0.60 -5.44 -12.26
C GLU A 32 0.87 -5.81 -10.80
N VAL A 33 0.38 -4.97 -9.89
CA VAL A 33 0.62 -5.06 -8.46
C VAL A 33 -0.69 -5.30 -7.75
N SER A 34 -0.76 -6.37 -6.96
CA SER A 34 -1.86 -6.65 -6.03
C SER A 34 -1.35 -6.58 -4.60
N ALA A 35 -1.89 -5.69 -3.79
CA ALA A 35 -1.49 -5.48 -2.39
C ALA A 35 -2.65 -5.70 -1.44
N ARG A 36 -2.39 -6.40 -0.33
CA ARG A 36 -3.29 -6.48 0.82
C ARG A 36 -2.87 -5.45 1.85
N VAL A 37 -3.75 -4.52 2.21
CA VAL A 37 -3.50 -3.49 3.22
C VAL A 37 -4.36 -3.74 4.44
N VAL A 38 -3.77 -3.64 5.63
CA VAL A 38 -4.49 -3.74 6.92
C VAL A 38 -4.48 -2.37 7.59
N ARG A 39 -5.67 -1.78 7.79
CA ARG A 39 -5.86 -0.48 8.45
C ARG A 39 -7.03 -0.59 9.43
N GLU A 40 -6.82 -0.13 10.67
CA GLU A 40 -7.85 -0.17 11.72
C GLU A 40 -8.47 -1.59 11.92
N GLY A 41 -7.64 -2.63 11.82
CA GLY A 41 -8.06 -4.04 11.94
C GLY A 41 -8.81 -4.60 10.72
N ARG A 42 -9.06 -3.78 9.69
CA ARG A 42 -9.75 -4.20 8.46
C ARG A 42 -8.75 -4.47 7.35
N SER A 43 -9.01 -5.53 6.58
CA SER A 43 -8.25 -5.89 5.39
C SER A 43 -8.89 -5.26 4.16
N ARG A 44 -8.07 -4.64 3.30
CA ARG A 44 -8.45 -4.07 2.00
C ARG A 44 -7.55 -4.60 0.90
N ALA A 45 -8.06 -4.66 -0.32
CA ALA A 45 -7.27 -5.01 -1.49
C ALA A 45 -7.02 -3.76 -2.34
N VAL A 46 -5.82 -3.64 -2.87
CA VAL A 46 -5.42 -2.62 -3.85
C VAL A 46 -4.84 -3.34 -5.05
N ALA A 47 -5.31 -3.02 -6.24
CA ALA A 47 -4.75 -3.49 -7.51
C ALA A 47 -4.31 -2.27 -8.32
N ALA A 48 -3.10 -2.32 -8.86
CA ALA A 48 -2.55 -1.26 -9.69
C ALA A 48 -1.86 -1.85 -10.93
N ARG A 49 -1.99 -1.16 -12.06
CA ARG A 49 -1.18 -1.39 -13.26
C ARG A 49 -0.20 -0.24 -13.41
N LEU A 50 1.07 -0.59 -13.55
CA LEU A 50 2.15 0.35 -13.80
C LEU A 50 2.69 0.08 -15.21
N GLU A 51 2.93 1.15 -15.96
CA GLU A 51 3.59 1.11 -17.27
C GLU A 51 4.88 1.94 -17.20
N HIS A 52 5.96 1.39 -17.73
CA HIS A 52 7.27 2.04 -17.73
C HIS A 52 7.33 3.03 -18.90
N ASP A 53 7.22 4.32 -18.60
CA ASP A 53 7.31 5.39 -19.58
C ASP A 53 8.80 5.65 -19.87
N THR A 54 9.30 5.03 -20.94
CA THR A 54 10.69 5.14 -21.40
C THR A 54 10.95 6.37 -22.28
N ASP A 55 9.90 7.03 -22.77
CA ASP A 55 10.01 8.18 -23.66
C ASP A 55 10.28 9.48 -22.89
N ARG A 56 10.08 9.46 -21.57
CA ARG A 56 10.47 10.56 -20.67
C ARG A 56 11.97 10.72 -20.59
N ARG A 57 12.39 11.98 -20.42
CA ARG A 57 13.79 12.35 -20.11
C ARG A 57 14.36 11.59 -18.90
N ASP A 58 13.50 11.25 -17.94
CA ASP A 58 13.81 10.38 -16.81
C ASP A 58 12.80 9.22 -16.80
N PRO A 59 13.17 8.03 -17.31
CA PRO A 59 12.29 6.88 -17.38
C PRO A 59 11.69 6.52 -16.03
N THR A 60 10.38 6.30 -15.99
CA THR A 60 9.69 6.07 -14.71
C THR A 60 8.45 5.20 -14.88
N TRP A 61 8.00 4.60 -13.78
CA TRP A 61 6.78 3.80 -13.75
C TRP A 61 5.58 4.69 -13.46
N ILE A 62 4.59 4.66 -14.35
CA ILE A 62 3.35 5.43 -14.24
C ILE A 62 2.22 4.48 -13.88
N CYS A 63 1.46 4.81 -12.85
CA CYS A 63 0.22 4.10 -12.53
C CYS A 63 -0.86 4.47 -13.56
N THR A 64 -1.23 3.53 -14.42
CA THR A 64 -2.22 3.73 -15.49
C THR A 64 -3.60 3.19 -15.12
N ALA A 65 -3.69 2.29 -14.14
CA ALA A 65 -4.95 1.84 -13.56
C ALA A 65 -4.79 1.58 -12.05
N LEU A 66 -5.80 1.96 -11.26
CA LEU A 66 -5.84 1.75 -9.81
C LEU A 66 -7.26 1.40 -9.36
N VAL A 67 -7.38 0.34 -8.56
CA VAL A 67 -8.63 -0.09 -7.94
C VAL A 67 -8.39 -0.42 -6.46
N TRP A 68 -9.35 -0.08 -5.61
CA TRP A 68 -9.38 -0.47 -4.20
C TRP A 68 -10.76 -1.01 -3.81
N VAL A 69 -10.80 -1.93 -2.83
CA VAL A 69 -12.04 -2.40 -2.19
C VAL A 69 -11.85 -2.56 -0.69
#